data_AF-A0A094BY41-F1
#
_entry.id   AF-A0A094BY41-F1
#
_cell.length_a   1.000
_cell.length_b   1.000
_cell.length_c   1.000
_cell.angle_alpha   90.00
_cell.angle_beta   90.00
_cell.angle_gamma   90.00
#
_symmetry.space_group_name_H-M   'P 1'
#
loop_
_entity.id
_entity.type
_entity.pdbx_description
1 polymer ?
#
loop_
_entity_poly.entity_id
_entity_poly.type
_entity_poly.pdbx_seq_one_letter_code
_entity_poly.pdbx_strand_id
1 'polypeptide(L)'
;IVGPHLRSPTYCVTNVVGHLHQNVCWVTQLVVGKAYREQGLATGLLRSLREDRDDIYGIMSSHPGACLAAGKSFGTTIETVPLDYIREEADAVMRSSPIVYVKDAKLCGTIFDPNDSTGLVSGVNTSFFVSHDEPLEALEVVRGAYKWPLGELSDGYEYLLVLQVKRRRPKLSAQ
;
A
#
# COMPACT_ATOMS: atom_id res chain seq x y z
N ILE A 1 7.07 29.41 4.83
CA ILE A 1 7.39 29.88 3.46
C ILE A 1 7.40 28.65 2.57
N VAL A 2 6.32 28.41 1.81
CA VAL A 2 6.24 27.31 0.85
C VAL A 2 6.33 27.93 -0.54
N GLY A 3 7.41 27.63 -1.26
CA GLY A 3 7.73 28.23 -2.56
C GLY A 3 6.92 27.62 -3.71
N PRO A 4 6.64 28.37 -4.79
CA PRO A 4 5.66 28.00 -5.82
C PRO A 4 6.19 27.10 -6.95
N HIS A 5 7.17 26.21 -6.69
CA HIS A 5 7.82 25.39 -7.73
C HIS A 5 8.11 23.94 -7.33
N LEU A 6 7.10 23.19 -6.89
CA LEU A 6 7.17 21.73 -6.94
C LEU A 6 6.90 21.25 -8.38
N ARG A 7 7.98 21.10 -9.15
CA ARG A 7 7.99 20.43 -10.45
C ARG A 7 7.95 18.91 -10.24
N SER A 8 6.76 18.31 -10.33
CA SER A 8 6.48 17.05 -11.04
C SER A 8 4.99 16.69 -10.88
N PRO A 9 4.26 16.32 -11.94
CA PRO A 9 2.88 15.86 -11.83
C PRO A 9 2.78 14.46 -11.21
N THR A 10 3.91 13.82 -10.85
CA THR A 10 3.96 12.44 -10.39
C THR A 10 5.19 12.25 -9.49
N TYR A 11 5.00 11.74 -8.26
CA TYR A 11 6.10 11.46 -7.33
C TYR A 11 5.74 10.34 -6.36
N CYS A 12 6.79 9.72 -5.80
CA CYS A 12 6.68 8.72 -4.75
C CYS A 12 7.70 9.01 -3.64
N VAL A 13 7.28 8.93 -2.38
CA VAL A 13 8.15 9.07 -1.21
C VAL A 13 8.14 7.76 -0.43
N THR A 14 9.33 7.31 -0.04
CA THR A 14 9.51 6.09 0.75
C THR A 14 10.32 6.30 2.01
N ASN A 15 10.17 5.36 2.95
CA ASN A 15 11.00 5.25 4.12
C ASN A 15 11.32 3.78 4.38
N VAL A 16 12.61 3.47 4.59
CA VAL A 16 13.08 2.10 4.82
C VAL A 16 13.49 1.93 6.27
N VAL A 17 13.03 0.85 6.89
CA VAL A 17 13.21 0.57 8.31
C VAL A 17 13.60 -0.88 8.53
N GLY A 18 14.56 -1.13 9.41
CA GLY A 18 14.90 -2.49 9.84
C GLY A 18 13.94 -2.99 10.92
N HIS A 19 13.39 -4.20 10.73
CA HIS A 19 12.60 -4.93 11.70
C HIS A 19 12.98 -6.42 11.68
N LEU A 20 13.47 -6.97 12.79
CA LEU A 20 13.78 -8.41 12.93
C LEU A 20 14.58 -9.00 11.73
N HIS A 21 15.63 -8.30 11.29
CA HIS A 21 16.47 -8.64 10.12
C HIS A 21 15.80 -8.53 8.74
N GLN A 22 14.59 -7.98 8.67
CA GLN A 22 13.89 -7.63 7.44
C GLN A 22 13.90 -6.12 7.25
N ASN A 23 14.07 -5.66 6.02
CA ASN A 23 13.88 -4.24 5.70
C ASN A 23 12.47 -4.01 5.16
N VAL A 24 11.78 -3.06 5.75
CA VAL A 24 10.44 -2.64 5.35
C VAL A 24 10.54 -1.30 4.62
N CYS A 25 10.14 -1.26 3.35
CA CYS A 25 9.96 -0.04 2.58
C CYS A 25 8.49 0.41 2.64
N TRP A 26 8.22 1.48 3.37
CA TRP A 26 6.91 2.13 3.39
C TRP A 26 6.78 3.15 2.27
N VAL A 27 5.76 3.00 1.43
CA VAL A 27 5.31 4.02 0.49
C VAL A 27 4.37 4.96 1.23
N THR A 28 4.82 6.19 1.48
CA THR A 28 4.10 7.15 2.33
C THR A 28 3.38 8.21 1.54
N GLN A 29 3.82 8.48 0.32
CA GLN A 29 3.13 9.32 -0.63
C GLN A 29 3.30 8.75 -2.03
N LEU A 30 2.19 8.57 -2.74
CA LEU A 30 2.18 8.22 -4.16
C LEU A 30 1.18 9.13 -4.85
N VAL A 31 1.68 10.06 -5.65
CA VAL A 31 0.86 11.04 -6.35
C VAL A 31 1.04 10.86 -7.85
N VAL A 32 -0.07 10.76 -8.57
CA VAL A 32 -0.13 10.81 -10.03
C VAL A 32 -1.23 11.80 -10.40
N GLY A 33 -0.87 12.86 -11.11
CA GLY A 33 -1.80 13.88 -11.56
C GLY A 33 -2.90 13.27 -12.42
N LYS A 34 -4.14 13.74 -12.25
CA LYS A 34 -5.35 13.14 -12.86
C LYS A 34 -5.22 12.89 -14.37
N ALA A 35 -4.63 13.82 -15.12
CA ALA A 35 -4.42 13.72 -16.57
C ALA A 35 -3.43 12.61 -17.00
N TYR A 36 -2.69 12.03 -16.04
CA TYR A 36 -1.65 11.02 -16.26
C TYR A 36 -1.94 9.69 -15.55
N ARG A 37 -3.11 9.57 -14.90
CA ARG A 37 -3.55 8.31 -14.28
C ARG A 37 -3.87 7.28 -15.36
N GLU A 38 -3.93 6.01 -14.96
CA GLU A 38 -4.25 4.86 -15.83
C GLU A 38 -3.21 4.58 -16.96
N GLN A 39 -2.12 5.35 -17.03
CA GLN A 39 -1.02 5.16 -17.99
C GLN A 39 0.13 4.30 -17.43
N GLY A 40 -0.09 3.62 -16.29
CA GLY A 40 0.92 2.78 -15.65
C GLY A 40 2.02 3.53 -14.88
N LEU A 41 1.95 4.86 -14.76
CA LEU A 41 2.97 5.66 -14.07
C LEU A 41 3.15 5.27 -12.59
N ALA A 42 2.05 5.06 -11.85
CA ALA A 42 2.11 4.61 -10.47
C ALA A 42 2.88 3.29 -10.35
N THR A 43 2.59 2.32 -11.22
CA THR A 43 3.30 1.04 -11.27
C THR A 43 4.77 1.22 -11.64
N GLY A 44 5.08 2.10 -12.61
CA GLY A 44 6.46 2.41 -12.99
C GLY A 44 7.27 2.97 -11.82
N LEU A 45 6.70 3.96 -11.10
CA LEU A 45 7.31 4.54 -9.91
C LEU A 45 7.53 3.48 -8.83
N LEU A 46 6.50 2.71 -8.48
CA LEU A 46 6.61 1.69 -7.44
C LEU A 46 7.63 0.60 -7.81
N ARG A 47 7.70 0.18 -9.07
CA ARG A 47 8.73 -0.75 -9.53
C ARG A 47 10.14 -0.18 -9.43
N SER A 48 10.31 1.12 -9.66
CA SER A 48 11.63 1.78 -9.54
C SER A 48 12.14 1.85 -8.10
N LEU A 49 11.25 1.71 -7.11
CA LEU A 49 11.61 1.64 -5.69
C LEU A 49 12.15 0.27 -5.28
N ARG A 50 12.11 -0.73 -6.16
CA ARG A 50 12.51 -2.07 -5.77
C ARG A 50 14.00 -2.15 -5.53
N GLU A 51 14.37 -2.47 -4.30
CA GLU A 51 15.75 -2.75 -3.92
C GLU A 51 15.91 -4.20 -3.42
N ASP A 52 17.07 -4.80 -3.69
CA ASP A 52 17.39 -6.18 -3.27
C ASP A 52 17.47 -6.33 -1.75
N ARG A 53 17.65 -5.22 -1.03
CA ARG A 53 17.71 -5.19 0.43
C ARG A 53 16.34 -5.20 1.09
N ASP A 54 15.28 -4.81 0.39
CA ASP A 54 13.95 -4.63 0.95
C ASP A 54 13.16 -5.93 0.89
N ASP A 55 12.66 -6.36 2.05
CA ASP A 55 11.95 -7.63 2.24
C ASP A 55 10.45 -7.47 2.21
N ILE A 56 9.97 -6.31 2.66
CA ILE A 56 8.56 -5.99 2.80
C ILE A 56 8.30 -4.62 2.20
N TYR A 57 7.19 -4.48 1.47
CA TYR A 57 6.68 -3.19 1.02
C TYR A 57 5.31 -2.95 1.64
N GLY A 58 5.17 -1.80 2.29
CA GLY A 58 3.93 -1.36 2.92
C GLY A 58 3.34 -0.14 2.21
N ILE A 59 2.02 -0.09 2.05
CA ILE A 59 1.30 1.11 1.60
C ILE A 59 -0.03 1.22 2.34
N MET A 60 -0.35 2.44 2.75
CA MET A 60 -1.69 2.85 3.21
C MET A 60 -2.24 3.83 2.18
N SER A 61 -3.45 3.58 1.66
CA SER A 61 -4.06 4.49 0.70
C SER A 61 -5.58 4.33 0.64
N SER A 62 -6.29 5.45 0.57
CA SER A 62 -7.71 5.48 0.19
C SER A 62 -7.94 5.17 -1.28
N HIS A 63 -6.94 5.34 -2.16
CA HIS A 63 -7.16 5.26 -3.61
C HIS A 63 -6.91 3.83 -4.14
N PRO A 64 -7.90 3.16 -4.76
CA PRO A 64 -7.77 1.77 -5.22
C PRO A 64 -6.71 1.59 -6.32
N GLY A 65 -6.55 2.59 -7.19
CA GLY A 65 -5.44 2.66 -8.15
C GLY A 65 -4.04 2.55 -7.52
N ALA A 66 -3.81 3.08 -6.32
CA ALA A 66 -2.53 2.93 -5.61
C ALA A 66 -2.34 1.48 -5.12
N CYS A 67 -3.39 0.87 -4.58
CA CYS A 67 -3.40 -0.54 -4.16
C CYS A 67 -3.13 -1.48 -5.34
N LEU A 68 -3.79 -1.24 -6.49
CA LEU A 68 -3.53 -1.97 -7.73
C LEU A 68 -2.07 -1.85 -8.18
N ALA A 69 -1.53 -0.63 -8.15
CA ALA A 69 -0.16 -0.38 -8.54
C ALA A 69 0.83 -1.11 -7.61
N ALA A 70 0.60 -1.08 -6.29
CA ALA A 70 1.41 -1.77 -5.30
C ALA A 70 1.37 -3.29 -5.47
N GLY A 71 0.17 -3.87 -5.61
CA GLY A 71 -0.01 -5.29 -5.88
C GLY A 71 0.73 -5.76 -7.15
N LYS A 72 0.68 -4.97 -8.23
CA LYS A 72 1.41 -5.23 -9.50
C LYS A 72 2.92 -5.00 -9.44
N SER A 73 3.42 -4.28 -8.43
CA SER A 73 4.83 -3.87 -8.32
C SER A 73 5.61 -4.75 -7.37
N PHE A 74 5.04 -5.02 -6.19
CA PHE A 74 5.72 -5.70 -5.08
C PHE A 74 5.18 -7.12 -4.83
N GLY A 75 3.94 -7.40 -5.25
CA GLY A 75 3.31 -8.71 -5.14
C GLY A 75 3.17 -9.40 -6.50
N THR A 76 2.07 -10.14 -6.66
CA THR A 76 1.69 -10.77 -7.93
C THR A 76 0.61 -9.95 -8.62
N THR A 77 -0.58 -9.85 -8.01
CA THR A 77 -1.73 -9.07 -8.46
C THR A 77 -2.59 -8.67 -7.24
N ILE A 78 -3.54 -7.74 -7.41
CA ILE A 78 -4.46 -7.36 -6.33
C ILE A 78 -5.31 -8.54 -5.87
N GLU A 79 -5.74 -9.41 -6.77
CA GLU A 79 -6.68 -10.52 -6.48
C GLU A 79 -6.03 -11.63 -5.65
N THR A 80 -4.70 -11.67 -5.65
CA THR A 80 -3.89 -12.67 -4.94
C THR A 80 -3.09 -12.04 -3.80
N VAL A 81 -3.54 -10.90 -3.27
CA VAL A 81 -2.91 -10.29 -2.09
C VAL A 81 -2.94 -11.28 -0.92
N PRO A 82 -1.81 -11.53 -0.23
CA PRO A 82 -1.73 -12.54 0.82
C PRO A 82 -2.36 -12.05 2.12
N LEU A 83 -3.69 -12.11 2.23
CA LEU A 83 -4.43 -11.61 3.39
C LEU A 83 -4.02 -12.25 4.72
N ASP A 84 -3.67 -13.54 4.72
CA ASP A 84 -3.18 -14.23 5.93
C ASP A 84 -1.85 -13.64 6.42
N TYR A 85 -0.92 -13.35 5.50
CA TYR A 85 0.33 -12.68 5.83
C TYR A 85 0.09 -11.27 6.39
N ILE A 86 -0.84 -10.52 5.80
CA ILE A 86 -1.20 -9.19 6.31
C ILE A 86 -1.78 -9.30 7.72
N ARG A 87 -2.68 -10.26 7.97
CA ARG A 87 -3.25 -10.50 9.30
C ARG A 87 -2.16 -10.74 10.35
N GLU A 88 -1.17 -11.54 10.02
CA GLU A 88 -0.11 -11.97 10.94
C GLU A 88 0.92 -10.86 11.19
N GLU A 89 1.31 -10.12 10.16
CA GLU A 89 2.51 -9.25 10.21
C GLU A 89 2.20 -7.75 10.30
N ALA A 90 1.00 -7.30 9.94
CA ALA A 90 0.72 -5.88 9.78
C ALA A 90 0.99 -5.05 11.04
N ASP A 91 0.59 -5.52 12.23
CA ASP A 91 0.78 -4.79 13.48
C ASP A 91 2.28 -4.57 13.78
N ALA A 92 3.09 -5.62 13.68
CA ALA A 92 4.53 -5.55 13.91
C ALA A 92 5.23 -4.64 12.88
N VAL A 93 4.88 -4.80 11.60
CA VAL A 93 5.43 -4.02 10.49
C VAL A 93 5.08 -2.53 10.65
N MET A 94 3.84 -2.19 11.00
CA MET A 94 3.43 -0.81 11.26
C MET A 94 4.15 -0.22 12.46
N ARG A 95 4.16 -0.91 13.61
CA ARG A 95 4.80 -0.42 14.85
C ARG A 95 6.29 -0.18 14.72
N SER A 96 6.95 -0.87 13.78
CA SER A 96 8.36 -0.66 13.49
C SER A 96 8.64 0.66 12.78
N SER A 97 7.65 1.25 12.09
CA SER A 97 7.83 2.45 11.29
C SER A 97 8.23 3.66 12.15
N PRO A 98 9.22 4.47 11.73
CA PRO A 98 9.53 5.75 12.37
C PRO A 98 8.50 6.82 11.99
N ILE A 99 7.61 6.54 11.04
CA ILE A 99 6.59 7.47 10.57
C ILE A 99 5.38 7.32 11.46
N VAL A 100 5.18 8.33 12.33
CA VAL A 100 4.07 8.39 13.31
C VAL A 100 2.72 8.05 12.67
N TYR A 101 2.43 8.62 11.50
CA TYR A 101 1.18 8.34 10.78
C TYR A 101 0.97 6.84 10.43
N VAL A 102 2.04 6.10 10.12
CA VAL A 102 1.98 4.65 9.87
C VAL A 102 1.97 3.89 11.20
N LYS A 103 2.85 4.27 12.11
CA LYS A 103 3.09 3.60 13.38
C LYS A 103 1.88 3.58 14.30
N ASP A 104 1.16 4.70 14.34
CA ASP A 104 0.08 4.94 15.30
C ASP A 104 -1.32 4.71 14.69
N ALA A 105 -1.41 4.43 13.39
CA ALA A 105 -2.66 4.08 12.74
C ALA A 105 -3.23 2.77 13.31
N LYS A 106 -4.56 2.69 13.43
CA LYS A 106 -5.24 1.54 14.02
C LYS A 106 -5.66 0.56 12.95
N LEU A 107 -5.26 -0.70 13.06
CA LEU A 107 -5.72 -1.77 12.17
C LEU A 107 -7.24 -1.90 12.23
N CYS A 108 -7.87 -2.04 11.06
CA CYS A 108 -9.31 -2.22 10.90
C CYS A 108 -9.60 -3.21 9.77
N GLY A 109 -10.71 -3.92 9.89
CA GLY A 109 -11.21 -4.86 8.88
C GLY A 109 -11.23 -6.31 9.35
N THR A 110 -12.01 -7.11 8.61
CA THR A 110 -12.42 -8.44 9.02
C THR A 110 -11.28 -9.45 9.16
N ILE A 111 -10.10 -9.19 8.56
CA ILE A 111 -8.95 -10.06 8.78
C ILE A 111 -8.33 -9.88 10.17
N PHE A 112 -8.49 -8.71 10.79
CA PHE A 112 -7.91 -8.38 12.10
C PHE A 112 -8.93 -8.57 13.23
N ASP A 113 -10.20 -8.22 12.98
CA ASP A 113 -11.31 -8.46 13.90
C ASP A 113 -12.51 -9.02 13.12
N PRO A 114 -12.92 -10.28 13.33
CA PRO A 114 -14.09 -10.86 12.65
C PRO A 114 -15.41 -10.12 12.88
N ASN A 115 -15.50 -9.29 13.93
CA ASN A 115 -16.68 -8.48 14.24
C ASN A 115 -16.57 -7.04 13.72
N ASP A 116 -15.54 -6.72 12.94
CA ASP A 116 -15.37 -5.40 12.35
C ASP A 116 -16.56 -5.05 11.45
N SER A 117 -17.13 -3.86 11.66
CA SER A 117 -18.34 -3.37 10.99
C SER A 117 -18.06 -2.25 9.98
N THR A 118 -16.79 -1.94 9.70
CA THR A 118 -16.40 -0.87 8.77
C THR A 118 -16.61 -1.24 7.30
N GLY A 119 -16.80 -2.53 7.02
CA GLY A 119 -16.84 -3.09 5.66
C GLY A 119 -15.46 -3.34 5.05
N LEU A 120 -14.37 -2.95 5.73
CA LEU A 120 -13.02 -3.27 5.29
C LEU A 120 -12.70 -4.73 5.53
N VAL A 121 -11.90 -5.30 4.62
CA VAL A 121 -11.23 -6.58 4.84
C VAL A 121 -9.84 -6.33 5.40
N SER A 122 -9.08 -5.40 4.81
CA SER A 122 -7.76 -4.98 5.28
C SER A 122 -7.58 -3.48 5.13
N GLY A 123 -7.52 -2.79 6.27
CA GLY A 123 -7.33 -1.35 6.29
C GLY A 123 -6.88 -0.82 7.64
N VAL A 124 -6.91 0.50 7.73
CA VAL A 124 -6.47 1.27 8.89
C VAL A 124 -7.38 2.47 9.08
N ASN A 125 -7.68 2.79 10.33
CA ASN A 125 -8.26 4.08 10.69
C ASN A 125 -7.13 5.08 10.90
N THR A 126 -7.06 6.06 10.00
CA THR A 126 -6.10 7.17 10.07
C THR A 126 -6.74 8.45 10.59
N SER A 127 -8.07 8.46 10.77
CA SER A 127 -8.85 9.64 11.16
C SER A 127 -8.59 10.86 10.25
N PHE A 128 -8.13 10.60 9.02
CA PHE A 128 -7.82 11.61 8.02
C PHE A 128 -9.00 11.73 7.06
N PHE A 129 -9.74 12.82 7.17
CA PHE A 129 -10.97 13.04 6.41
C PHE A 129 -10.66 13.82 5.13
N VAL A 130 -10.46 13.10 4.03
CA VAL A 130 -10.42 13.64 2.66
C VAL A 130 -11.67 13.20 1.91
N SER A 131 -12.12 14.00 0.93
CA SER A 131 -13.24 13.57 0.06
C SER A 131 -12.89 12.25 -0.61
N HIS A 132 -13.80 11.29 -0.48
CA HIS A 132 -13.70 9.96 -1.07
C HIS A 132 -14.46 9.83 -2.39
N ASP A 133 -15.03 10.91 -2.93
CA ASP A 133 -15.79 10.87 -4.19
C ASP A 133 -14.96 10.25 -5.32
N GLU A 134 -13.73 10.73 -5.48
CA GLU A 134 -12.80 10.25 -6.51
C GLU A 134 -12.29 8.82 -6.24
N PRO A 135 -11.85 8.46 -5.01
CA PRO A 135 -11.58 7.07 -4.64
C PRO A 135 -12.74 6.09 -4.86
N LEU A 136 -13.98 6.47 -4.55
CA LEU A 136 -15.16 5.62 -4.70
C LEU A 136 -15.53 5.42 -6.17
N GLU A 137 -15.50 6.48 -6.99
CA GLU A 137 -15.65 6.35 -8.45
C GLU A 137 -14.59 5.40 -9.02
N ALA A 138 -13.33 5.54 -8.59
CA ALA A 138 -12.26 4.65 -9.01
C ALA A 138 -12.48 3.21 -8.52
N LEU A 139 -13.06 3.01 -7.33
CA LEU A 139 -13.32 1.69 -6.77
C LEU A 139 -14.36 0.94 -7.60
N GLU A 140 -15.43 1.61 -8.03
CA GLU A 140 -16.46 1.04 -8.90
C GLU A 140 -15.88 0.57 -10.24
N VAL A 141 -15.01 1.39 -10.86
CA VAL A 141 -14.29 1.01 -12.09
C VAL A 141 -13.41 -0.23 -11.85
N VAL A 142 -12.67 -0.25 -10.74
CA VAL A 142 -11.78 -1.37 -10.39
C VAL A 142 -12.56 -2.66 -10.14
N ARG A 143 -13.71 -2.59 -9.46
CA ARG A 143 -14.58 -3.76 -9.19
C ARG A 143 -15.19 -4.34 -10.46
N GLY A 144 -15.45 -3.50 -11.47
CA GLY A 144 -15.88 -3.97 -12.78
C GLY A 144 -14.81 -4.79 -13.52
N ALA A 145 -13.52 -4.59 -13.21
CA ALA A 145 -12.39 -5.20 -13.91
C ALA A 145 -11.63 -6.26 -13.11
N TYR A 146 -11.72 -6.25 -11.77
CA TYR A 146 -10.92 -7.09 -10.87
C TYR A 146 -11.74 -7.57 -9.67
N LYS A 147 -11.42 -8.76 -9.14
CA LYS A 147 -11.94 -9.19 -7.84
C LYS A 147 -11.27 -8.40 -6.71
N TRP A 148 -11.97 -7.40 -6.20
CA TRP A 148 -11.46 -6.53 -5.13
C TRP A 148 -11.48 -7.22 -3.76
N PRO A 149 -10.32 -7.43 -3.08
CA PRO A 149 -10.27 -8.20 -1.84
C PRO A 149 -10.22 -7.35 -0.56
N LEU A 150 -10.13 -6.02 -0.65
CA LEU A 150 -9.84 -5.16 0.50
C LEU A 150 -11.09 -4.61 1.20
N GLY A 151 -12.28 -4.91 0.66
CA GLY A 151 -13.58 -4.48 1.21
C GLY A 151 -14.02 -3.09 0.75
N GLU A 152 -14.96 -2.52 1.48
CA GLU A 152 -15.48 -1.16 1.29
C GLU A 152 -14.57 -0.12 1.93
N LEU A 153 -14.61 1.12 1.44
CA LEU A 153 -13.89 2.24 2.05
C LEU A 153 -14.87 3.25 2.62
N SER A 154 -14.80 3.46 3.93
CA SER A 154 -15.54 4.52 4.64
C SER A 154 -14.64 5.73 4.91
N ASP A 155 -15.23 6.89 5.17
CA ASP A 155 -14.53 8.13 5.52
C ASP A 155 -13.61 7.97 6.74
N GLY A 156 -12.39 8.51 6.63
CA GLY A 156 -11.37 8.41 7.69
C GLY A 156 -10.60 7.08 7.71
N TYR A 157 -10.86 6.17 6.78
CA TYR A 157 -10.16 4.90 6.63
C TYR A 157 -9.35 4.84 5.33
N GLU A 158 -8.32 4.00 5.35
CA GLU A 158 -7.48 3.71 4.19
C GLU A 158 -7.26 2.20 4.08
N TYR A 159 -7.09 1.71 2.84
CA TYR A 159 -6.70 0.33 2.61
C TYR A 159 -5.25 0.11 3.04
N LEU A 160 -4.96 -1.08 3.55
CA LEU A 160 -3.62 -1.48 3.95
C LEU A 160 -3.13 -2.64 3.07
N LEU A 161 -1.92 -2.49 2.53
CA LEU A 161 -1.19 -3.61 1.94
C LEU A 161 0.17 -3.73 2.62
N VAL A 162 0.49 -4.96 3.01
CA VAL A 162 1.83 -5.37 3.47
C VAL A 162 2.24 -6.57 2.61
N LEU A 163 3.27 -6.39 1.79
CA LEU A 163 3.64 -7.32 0.73
C LEU A 163 5.07 -7.81 0.94
N GLN A 164 5.22 -9.10 1.23
CA GLN A 164 6.53 -9.74 1.29
C GLN A 164 7.07 -10.01 -0.12
N VAL A 165 8.31 -9.58 -0.37
CA VAL A 165 9.02 -9.94 -1.59
C VAL A 165 9.67 -11.30 -1.41
N LYS A 166 9.33 -12.26 -2.27
CA LYS A 166 10.08 -13.52 -2.35
C LYS A 166 11.48 -13.20 -2.88
N ARG A 167 12.49 -13.21 -2.00
CA ARG A 167 13.89 -13.13 -2.42
C ARG A 167 14.14 -14.20 -3.47
N ARG A 168 14.69 -13.82 -4.64
CA ARG A 168 15.26 -14.80 -5.55
C ARG A 168 16.37 -15.49 -4.77
N ARG A 169 16.26 -16.81 -4.54
CA ARG A 169 17.38 -17.59 -4.00
C ARG A 169 18.60 -17.29 -4.87
N PRO A 170 19.77 -16.95 -4.30
CA PRO A 170 20.99 -16.91 -5.07
C PRO A 170 21.11 -18.28 -5.75
N LYS A 171 21.35 -18.30 -7.07
CA LYS A 171 21.83 -19.53 -7.68
C LYS A 171 23.13 -19.85 -6.95
N LEU A 172 23.15 -20.94 -6.19
CA LEU A 172 24.40 -21.55 -5.78
C LEU A 172 25.18 -21.77 -7.08
N SER A 173 26.18 -20.93 -7.32
CA SER A 173 27.19 -21.19 -8.32
C SER A 173 27.83 -22.50 -7.90
N ALA A 174 27.54 -23.56 -8.66
CA ALA A 174 28.24 -24.82 -8.52
C ALA A 174 29.75 -24.54 -8.64
N GLN A 175 30.50 -25.06 -7.67
CA GLN A 175 31.95 -24.96 -7.59
C GLN A 175 32.63 -25.55 -8.83
#